data_AF-A0A4Q5QXA3-F1
#
_entry.id   AF-A0A4Q5QXA3-F1
#
_cell.length_a   1.000
_cell.length_b   1.000
_cell.length_c   1.000
_cell.angle_alpha   90.00
_cell.angle_beta   90.00
_cell.angle_gamma   90.00
#
_symmetry.space_group_name_H-M   'P 1'
#
loop_
_entity.id
_entity.type
_entity.pdbx_description
1 polymer ?
#
loop_
_entity_poly.entity_id
_entity_poly.type
_entity_poly.pdbx_seq_one_letter_code
_entity_poly.pdbx_strand_id
1 'polypeptide(L)'
;NPGPFGLSQPHPDSPALTPDIILAPLLAFDAKLDRLGQGAGYYDRAFATFPDARRIGVAWSVQQVDTLPTDAWDMPLHAIITENGWIARPMDRAE
;
A
#
# COMPACT_ATOMS: atom_id res chain seq x y z
N ASN A 1 -5.38 -12.18 18.43
CA ASN A 1 -4.21 -12.83 19.06
C ASN A 1 -3.05 -11.85 19.06
N PRO A 2 -2.23 -11.77 20.13
CA PRO A 2 -1.09 -10.86 20.15
C PRO A 2 -0.05 -11.34 19.12
N GLY A 3 0.19 -10.49 18.13
CA GLY A 3 1.22 -10.68 17.11
C GLY A 3 2.52 -9.94 17.45
N PRO A 4 3.49 -9.94 16.52
CA PRO A 4 4.71 -9.16 16.66
C PRO A 4 4.42 -7.70 17.04
N PHE A 5 5.28 -7.12 17.87
CA PHE A 5 5.15 -5.73 18.33
C PHE A 5 3.83 -5.40 19.07
N GLY A 6 3.13 -6.42 19.58
CA GLY A 6 1.87 -6.25 20.31
C GLY A 6 0.67 -5.94 19.41
N LEU A 7 0.82 -6.08 18.09
CA LEU A 7 -0.25 -5.84 17.13
C LEU A 7 -1.30 -6.96 17.17
N SER A 8 -2.55 -6.62 16.87
CA SER A 8 -3.59 -7.64 16.71
C SER A 8 -3.43 -8.35 15.36
N GLN A 9 -3.41 -9.67 15.39
CA GLN A 9 -3.45 -10.52 14.19
C GLN A 9 -4.58 -11.57 14.26
N PRO A 10 -5.05 -12.07 13.11
CA PRO A 10 -5.99 -13.19 13.03
C PRO A 10 -5.51 -14.42 13.83
N HIS A 11 -6.42 -15.32 14.17
CA HIS A 11 -6.04 -16.62 14.75
C HIS A 11 -5.29 -17.48 13.74
N PRO A 12 -4.29 -18.29 14.14
CA PRO A 12 -3.62 -19.23 13.25
C PRO A 12 -4.58 -20.13 12.46
N ASP A 13 -5.73 -20.48 13.05
CA ASP A 13 -6.77 -21.30 12.43
C ASP A 13 -7.79 -20.49 11.60
N SER A 14 -7.56 -19.19 11.41
CA SER A 14 -8.43 -18.38 10.53
C SER A 14 -8.22 -18.81 9.08
N PRO A 15 -9.27 -18.87 8.26
CA PRO A 15 -9.13 -19.23 6.85
C PRO A 15 -8.23 -18.23 6.13
N ALA A 16 -7.40 -18.74 5.21
CA ALA A 16 -6.64 -17.90 4.31
C ALA A 16 -7.60 -17.16 3.36
N LEU A 17 -7.31 -15.88 3.10
CA LEU A 17 -8.11 -15.03 2.21
C LEU A 17 -7.23 -14.54 1.05
N THR A 18 -7.85 -14.45 -0.13
CA THR A 18 -7.26 -13.76 -1.28
C THR A 18 -7.91 -12.38 -1.36
N PRO A 19 -7.18 -11.28 -1.12
CA PRO A 19 -7.76 -9.95 -1.10
C PRO A 19 -7.97 -9.40 -2.52
N ASP A 20 -9.13 -8.78 -2.76
CA ASP A 20 -9.33 -7.92 -3.93
C ASP A 20 -8.64 -6.56 -3.76
N ILE A 21 -8.43 -6.13 -2.51
CA ILE A 21 -7.87 -4.82 -2.13
C ILE A 21 -6.90 -5.01 -0.98
N ILE A 22 -5.73 -4.36 -1.06
CA ILE A 22 -4.76 -4.26 0.03
C ILE A 22 -4.64 -2.79 0.43
N LEU A 23 -4.97 -2.49 1.69
CA LEU A 23 -4.72 -1.19 2.30
C LEU A 23 -3.33 -1.18 2.91
N ALA A 24 -2.45 -0.33 2.38
CA ALA A 24 -1.07 -0.21 2.81
C ALA A 24 -0.88 1.11 3.58
N PRO A 25 -0.57 1.09 4.90
CA PRO A 25 -0.04 2.25 5.59
C PRO A 25 1.39 2.54 5.09
N LEU A 26 1.77 3.81 5.15
CA LEU A 26 3.06 4.30 4.65
C LEU A 26 3.59 5.45 5.50
N LEU A 27 4.88 5.75 5.34
CA LEU A 27 5.56 6.88 5.97
C LEU A 27 5.56 8.12 5.08
N ALA A 28 5.71 7.93 3.77
CA ALA A 28 5.67 9.00 2.77
C ALA A 28 5.19 8.48 1.41
N PHE A 29 4.67 9.37 0.58
CA PHE A 29 4.33 9.09 -0.82
C PHE A 29 4.64 10.28 -1.73
N ASP A 30 4.70 10.03 -3.03
CA ASP A 30 4.83 11.09 -4.03
C ASP A 30 3.69 11.08 -5.08
N ALA A 31 3.74 12.03 -6.01
CA ALA A 31 2.75 12.17 -7.07
C ALA A 31 2.71 11.00 -8.07
N LYS A 32 3.73 10.14 -8.09
CA LYS A 32 3.78 8.92 -8.93
C LYS A 32 3.14 7.72 -8.24
N LEU A 33 2.66 7.93 -7.01
CA LEU A 33 2.10 6.91 -6.13
C LEU A 33 3.16 5.91 -5.65
N ASP A 34 4.42 6.32 -5.65
CA ASP A 34 5.49 5.60 -4.97
C ASP A 34 5.32 5.78 -3.46
N ARG A 35 5.81 4.81 -2.68
CA ARG A 35 5.61 4.80 -1.22
C ARG A 35 6.85 4.40 -0.44
N LEU A 36 7.11 5.12 0.63
CA LEU A 36 8.07 4.74 1.66
C LEU A 36 7.36 3.94 2.76
N GLY A 37 7.67 2.65 2.87
CA GLY A 37 7.20 1.80 3.98
C GLY A 37 8.11 1.90 5.21
N GLN A 38 7.84 1.08 6.23
CA GLN A 38 8.68 1.00 7.45
C GLN A 38 9.99 0.19 7.27
N GLY A 39 10.32 -0.25 6.06
CA GLY A 39 11.59 -0.92 5.73
C GLY A 39 11.63 -2.45 5.86
N ALA A 40 10.62 -3.09 6.44
CA ALA A 40 10.60 -4.56 6.61
C ALA A 40 10.03 -5.36 5.41
N GLY A 41 9.70 -4.69 4.31
CA GLY A 41 9.25 -5.32 3.06
C GLY A 41 7.99 -6.20 3.18
N TYR A 42 7.12 -5.96 4.19
CA TYR A 42 5.89 -6.76 4.36
C TYR A 42 4.90 -6.56 3.21
N TYR A 43 4.68 -5.30 2.82
CA TYR A 43 3.73 -4.97 1.76
C TYR A 43 4.26 -5.31 0.37
N ASP A 44 5.56 -5.20 0.11
CA ASP A 44 6.15 -5.62 -1.17
C ASP A 44 5.92 -7.12 -1.41
N ARG A 45 6.11 -7.94 -0.37
CA ARG A 45 5.80 -9.37 -0.41
C ARG A 45 4.30 -9.63 -0.61
N ALA A 46 3.43 -8.87 0.05
CA ALA A 46 1.99 -9.00 -0.12
C ALA A 46 1.56 -8.64 -1.56
N PHE A 47 2.11 -7.58 -2.14
CA PHE A 47 1.82 -7.16 -3.51
C PHE A 47 2.31 -8.17 -4.53
N ALA A 48 3.50 -8.76 -4.32
CA ALA A 48 4.01 -9.83 -5.18
C ALA A 48 3.17 -11.11 -5.06
N THR A 49 2.61 -11.40 -3.88
CA THR A 49 1.75 -12.58 -3.65
C THR A 49 0.37 -12.41 -4.26
N PHE A 50 -0.16 -11.18 -4.25
CA PHE A 50 -1.49 -10.84 -4.76
C PHE A 50 -1.40 -9.73 -5.81
N PRO A 51 -0.85 -10.03 -7.01
CA PRO A 51 -0.59 -9.01 -8.04
C PRO A 51 -1.87 -8.36 -8.58
N ASP A 52 -2.99 -9.10 -8.56
CA ASP A 52 -4.29 -8.63 -9.03
C ASP A 52 -5.02 -7.76 -7.99
N ALA A 53 -4.56 -7.76 -6.73
CA ALA A 53 -5.18 -6.98 -5.67
C ALA A 53 -4.92 -5.48 -5.89
N ARG A 54 -5.96 -4.67 -5.69
CA ARG A 54 -5.81 -3.22 -5.73
C ARG A 54 -5.05 -2.72 -4.51
N ARG A 55 -3.80 -2.34 -4.73
CA ARG A 55 -2.90 -1.64 -3.81
C ARG A 55 -3.36 -0.20 -3.55
N ILE A 56 -3.86 0.11 -2.36
CA ILE A 56 -4.29 1.46 -1.96
C ILE A 56 -3.48 1.92 -0.75
N GLY A 57 -2.82 3.07 -0.86
CA GLY A 57 -2.15 3.71 0.27
C GLY A 57 -3.16 4.41 1.17
N VAL A 58 -3.00 4.29 2.48
CA VAL A 58 -3.73 5.10 3.47
C VAL A 58 -2.73 6.00 4.16
N ALA A 59 -2.85 7.31 3.94
CA ALA A 59 -1.89 8.29 4.42
C ALA A 59 -2.56 9.59 4.84
N TRP A 60 -1.86 10.40 5.61
CA TRP A 60 -2.18 11.81 5.78
C TRP A 60 -1.58 12.62 4.63
N SER A 61 -2.23 13.71 4.23
CA SER A 61 -1.74 14.57 3.15
C SER A 61 -0.36 15.16 3.44
N VAL A 62 -0.03 15.36 4.72
CA VAL A 62 1.30 15.82 5.18
C VAL A 62 2.43 14.83 4.91
N GLN A 63 2.10 13.59 4.55
CA GLN A 63 3.07 12.56 4.18
C GLN A 63 3.42 12.60 2.68
N GLN A 64 2.84 13.53 1.92
CA GLN A 64 3.23 13.76 0.55
C GLN A 64 4.58 14.47 0.48
N VAL A 65 5.49 13.96 -0.35
CA VAL A 65 6.79 14.55 -0.66
C VAL A 65 6.95 14.73 -2.17
N ASP A 66 7.93 15.52 -2.58
CA ASP A 66 8.15 15.84 -4.00
C ASP A 66 8.56 14.61 -4.82
N THR A 67 9.47 13.78 -4.29
CA THR A 67 9.96 12.58 -4.95
C THR A 67 10.51 11.60 -3.92
N LEU A 68 10.24 10.32 -4.11
CA LEU A 68 10.88 9.24 -3.37
C LEU A 68 11.97 8.55 -4.21
N PRO A 69 13.07 8.08 -3.58
CA PRO A 69 13.94 7.11 -4.22
C PRO A 69 13.16 5.81 -4.40
N THR A 70 13.25 5.21 -5.59
CA THR A 70 12.62 3.93 -5.90
C THR A 70 13.61 2.98 -6.54
N ASP A 71 13.42 1.70 -6.27
CA ASP A 71 14.13 0.62 -6.92
C ASP A 71 13.28 -0.02 -8.02
N ALA A 72 13.91 -0.73 -8.95
CA ALA A 72 13.22 -1.33 -10.11
C ALA A 72 12.20 -2.42 -9.74
N TRP A 73 12.28 -2.96 -8.52
CA TRP A 73 11.34 -3.95 -7.99
C TRP A 73 10.23 -3.33 -7.15
N ASP A 74 10.25 -2.01 -6.92
CA ASP A 74 9.19 -1.34 -6.17
C ASP A 74 7.90 -1.31 -6.98
N MET A 75 6.82 -1.71 -6.30
CA MET A 75 5.50 -1.79 -6.88
C MET A 75 4.71 -0.54 -6.50
N PRO A 76 4.49 0.42 -7.42
CA PRO A 76 3.76 1.64 -7.10
C PRO A 76 2.31 1.32 -6.74
N LEU A 77 1.72 2.16 -5.90
CA LEU A 77 0.32 2.03 -5.52
C LEU A 77 -0.58 2.36 -6.72
N HIS A 78 -1.81 1.84 -6.71
CA HIS A 78 -2.82 2.24 -7.69
C HIS A 78 -3.48 3.57 -7.31
N ALA A 79 -3.57 3.84 -6.02
CA ALA A 79 -4.14 5.05 -5.48
C ALA A 79 -3.70 5.27 -4.02
N ILE A 80 -3.91 6.49 -3.54
CA ILE A 80 -3.70 6.91 -2.15
C ILE A 80 -4.95 7.65 -1.69
N ILE A 81 -5.48 7.26 -0.53
CA ILE A 81 -6.53 8.02 0.15
C ILE A 81 -5.90 8.82 1.29
N THR A 82 -6.27 10.10 1.34
CA THR A 82 -5.91 11.03 2.40
C THR A 82 -7.16 11.69 2.98
N GLU A 83 -7.00 12.41 4.08
CA GLU A 83 -8.04 13.28 4.64
C GLU A 83 -8.51 14.37 3.66
N ASN A 84 -7.68 14.71 2.66
CA ASN A 84 -8.02 15.68 1.62
C ASN A 84 -8.69 15.05 0.39
N GLY A 85 -8.70 13.72 0.28
CA GLY A 85 -9.38 13.00 -0.80
C GLY A 85 -8.56 11.90 -1.45
N TRP A 86 -9.01 11.52 -2.66
CA TRP A 86 -8.52 10.39 -3.44
C TRP A 86 -7.51 10.84 -4.50
N ILE A 87 -6.31 10.26 -4.47
CA ILE A 87 -5.23 10.51 -5.42
C ILE A 87 -5.01 9.21 -6.20
N ALA A 88 -5.22 9.24 -7.51
CA ALA A 88 -4.96 8.10 -8.38
C ALA A 88 -4.38 8.59 -9.69
N ARG A 89 -3.70 7.69 -10.42
CA ARG A 89 -3.44 7.94 -11.82
C ARG A 89 -4.78 8.15 -12.54
N PRO A 90 -4.86 9.11 -13.48
CA PRO A 90 -6.00 9.15 -14.39
C PRO A 90 -6.19 7.73 -14.94
N MET A 91 -7.39 7.16 -14.82
CA MET A 91 -7.68 5.95 -15.58
C MET A 91 -7.51 6.33 -17.04
N ASP A 92 -6.66 5.61 -17.76
CA ASP A 92 -6.76 5.58 -19.21
C ASP A 92 -8.22 5.23 -19.49
N ARG A 93 -8.96 6.16 -20.10
CA ARG A 93 -10.27 5.84 -20.64
C ARG A 93 -10.01 4.79 -21.69
N ALA A 94 -10.26 3.53 -21.35
CA ALA A 94 -10.35 2.47 -22.34
C ALA A 94 -11.41 2.91 -23.36
N GLU A 95 -10.99 3.04 -24.62
CA GLU A 95 -11.92 3.01 -25.76
C GLU A 95 -12.57 1.62 -25.87
#